data_AF-A0A950GHV3-F1
#
_entry.id   AF-A0A950GHV3-F1
#
_cell.length_a   1.000
_cell.length_b   1.000
_cell.length_c   1.000
_cell.angle_alpha   90.00
_cell.angle_beta   90.00
_cell.angle_gamma   90.00
#
_symmetry.space_group_name_H-M   'P 1'
#
loop_
_entity.id
_entity.type
_entity.pdbx_description
1 polymer ?
#
loop_
_entity_poly.entity_id
_entity_poly.type
_entity_poly.pdbx_seq_one_letter_code
_entity_poly.pdbx_strand_id
1 'polypeptide(L)'
;LVLGLQDEAAARVAARSLLSWVPVPGVGAEERACIVQRQAGRSTELLIRVGDDAAFGPTIVFGYGGARADIIRDFAMDLPPLNLTLARALVRRPRVGALLGGFRDMPAANVDALAETLVRVSQLIVDFPDIAELHINPLFADQDGVAVGDAWIRLREHGQAGGDLAISPYPDELVSHWFAGREGLTVRPIRPEDAEQHRAMFRRLSPDDVRFRFFTTIRSLSPQQTARMTQVDYDREMAFVAVRDATGEMVGVSRLACEPDGKSGEFAVIVQADMKGKGLATYLMARLLDWARSRGVETVIGQVLADNAPMLAFVRHLGFQVHRVPGEEDVVEARINLDRPKAA
;
A
#
# COMPACT_ATOMS: atom_id res chain seq x y z
N LEU A 1 -28.02 16.48 21.21
CA LEU A 1 -27.36 17.41 20.26
C LEU A 1 -28.18 18.70 20.17
N VAL A 2 -27.56 19.87 20.18
CA VAL A 2 -28.20 21.16 19.90
C VAL A 2 -27.44 21.82 18.76
N LEU A 3 -28.17 22.29 17.74
CA LEU A 3 -27.61 22.89 16.52
C LEU A 3 -28.06 24.35 16.39
N GLY A 4 -27.40 25.10 15.51
CA GLY A 4 -27.74 26.48 15.15
C GLY A 4 -27.24 27.54 16.12
N LEU A 5 -26.25 27.20 16.96
CA LEU A 5 -25.70 28.10 17.98
C LEU A 5 -24.84 29.18 17.32
N GLN A 6 -25.27 30.44 17.46
CA GLN A 6 -24.63 31.57 16.76
C GLN A 6 -23.48 32.21 17.56
N ASP A 7 -23.47 32.04 18.88
CA ASP A 7 -22.51 32.66 19.78
C ASP A 7 -22.23 31.81 21.04
N GLU A 8 -21.27 32.28 21.83
CA GLU A 8 -20.87 31.66 23.09
C GLU A 8 -22.02 31.60 24.11
N ALA A 9 -22.85 32.64 24.17
CA ALA A 9 -23.94 32.72 25.14
C ALA A 9 -24.99 31.63 24.87
N ALA A 10 -25.38 31.45 23.62
CA ALA A 10 -26.27 30.39 23.16
C ALA A 10 -25.67 29.00 23.47
N ALA A 11 -24.37 28.80 23.23
CA ALA A 11 -23.69 27.55 23.55
C ALA A 11 -23.68 27.24 25.05
N ARG A 12 -23.43 28.23 25.90
CA ARG A 12 -23.48 28.06 27.37
C ARG A 12 -24.87 27.73 27.88
N VAL A 13 -25.91 28.35 27.32
CA VAL A 13 -27.30 28.01 27.65
C VAL A 13 -27.62 26.57 27.24
N ALA A 14 -27.29 26.18 26.01
CA ALA A 14 -27.52 24.83 25.51
C ALA A 14 -26.78 23.78 26.36
N ALA A 15 -25.52 24.03 26.74
CA ALA A 15 -24.73 23.12 27.57
C ALA A 15 -25.36 22.91 28.96
N ARG A 16 -25.79 23.97 29.64
CA ARG A 16 -26.48 23.86 30.94
C ARG A 16 -27.78 23.04 30.83
N SER A 17 -28.54 23.25 29.76
CA SER A 17 -29.74 22.46 29.50
C SER A 17 -29.40 20.98 29.24
N LEU A 18 -28.40 20.67 28.42
CA LEU A 18 -28.02 19.27 28.17
C LEU A 18 -27.54 18.54 29.44
N LEU A 19 -26.69 19.19 30.23
CA LEU A 19 -26.13 18.61 31.45
C LEU A 19 -27.18 18.38 32.55
N SER A 20 -28.25 19.18 32.58
CA SER A 20 -29.34 19.02 33.54
C SER A 20 -30.36 17.94 33.15
N TRP A 21 -30.47 17.61 31.85
CA TRP A 21 -31.47 16.68 31.35
C TRP A 21 -30.98 15.23 31.21
N VAL A 22 -29.69 14.99 31.08
CA VAL A 22 -29.15 13.67 30.69
C VAL A 22 -28.43 13.01 31.87
N PRO A 23 -29.12 12.18 32.69
CA PRO A 23 -28.43 11.24 33.55
C PRO A 23 -27.74 10.18 32.69
N VAL A 24 -26.41 10.13 32.77
CA VAL A 24 -25.61 9.05 32.16
C VAL A 24 -25.36 8.00 33.26
N PRO A 25 -25.88 6.77 33.12
CA PRO A 25 -25.68 5.71 34.11
C PRO A 25 -24.19 5.47 34.37
N GLY A 26 -23.79 5.46 35.64
CA GLY A 26 -22.40 5.21 36.05
C GLY A 26 -21.43 6.39 35.90
N VAL A 27 -21.88 7.57 35.43
CA VAL A 27 -21.05 8.77 35.28
C VAL A 27 -21.52 9.87 36.22
N GLY A 28 -20.63 10.30 37.11
CA GLY A 28 -20.89 11.37 38.08
C GLY A 28 -21.20 12.70 37.38
N ALA A 29 -21.96 13.59 38.02
CA ALA A 29 -22.31 14.88 37.42
C ALA A 29 -21.06 15.72 37.05
N GLU A 30 -19.96 15.55 37.80
CA GLU A 30 -18.70 16.28 37.62
C GLU A 30 -17.83 15.72 36.48
N GLU A 31 -18.12 14.50 36.02
CA GLU A 31 -17.43 13.83 34.91
C GLU A 31 -18.09 14.14 33.56
N ARG A 32 -19.20 14.88 33.56
CA ARG A 32 -19.96 15.22 32.35
C ARG A 32 -19.43 16.50 31.74
N ALA A 33 -19.12 16.43 30.46
CA ALA A 33 -18.74 17.59 29.67
C ALA A 33 -19.55 17.65 28.37
N CYS A 34 -19.70 18.84 27.82
CA CYS A 34 -20.19 19.03 26.46
C CYS A 34 -19.00 19.32 25.54
N ILE A 35 -18.97 18.65 24.38
CA ILE A 35 -18.04 18.98 23.31
C ILE A 35 -18.70 20.06 22.44
N VAL A 36 -18.01 21.17 22.23
CA VAL A 36 -18.43 22.24 21.31
C VAL A 36 -17.67 22.07 20.01
N GLN A 37 -18.41 21.99 18.91
CA GLN A 37 -17.85 21.81 17.57
C GLN A 37 -18.42 22.86 16.62
N ARG A 38 -17.65 23.17 15.57
CA ARG A 38 -18.16 23.95 14.45
C ARG A 38 -19.28 23.16 13.77
N GLN A 39 -20.43 23.79 13.56
CA GLN A 39 -21.50 23.16 12.79
C GLN A 39 -21.12 23.10 11.31
N ALA A 40 -21.30 21.92 10.70
CA ALA A 40 -21.10 21.73 9.27
C ALA A 40 -22.06 22.61 8.46
N GLY A 41 -21.55 23.15 7.35
CA GLY A 41 -22.35 23.88 6.37
C GLY A 41 -23.18 22.92 5.49
N ARG A 42 -23.69 23.44 4.37
CA ARG A 42 -24.31 22.60 3.34
C ARG A 42 -23.26 21.65 2.77
N SER A 43 -23.47 20.35 2.98
CA SER A 43 -22.51 19.31 2.66
C SER A 43 -23.24 18.00 2.33
N THR A 44 -22.53 17.08 1.68
CA THR A 44 -23.00 15.72 1.45
C THR A 44 -22.66 14.87 2.67
N GLU A 45 -23.66 14.19 3.23
CA GLU A 45 -23.46 13.25 4.35
C GLU A 45 -23.03 11.88 3.81
N LEU A 46 -21.87 11.43 4.27
CA LEU A 46 -21.22 10.19 3.90
C LEU A 46 -20.92 9.37 5.16
N LEU A 47 -20.55 8.11 5.00
CA LEU A 47 -20.01 7.30 6.08
C LEU A 47 -18.72 6.61 5.66
N ILE A 48 -17.89 6.34 6.66
CA ILE A 48 -16.79 5.38 6.57
C ILE A 48 -16.95 4.40 7.72
N ARG A 49 -16.92 3.10 7.42
CA ARG A 49 -16.91 2.04 8.44
C ARG A 49 -15.71 1.14 8.21
N VAL A 50 -15.05 0.76 9.29
CA VAL A 50 -14.08 -0.33 9.32
C VAL A 50 -14.62 -1.43 10.21
N GLY A 51 -14.46 -2.66 9.76
CA GLY A 51 -14.70 -3.86 10.57
C GLY A 51 -14.06 -5.08 9.93
N ASP A 52 -14.04 -6.17 10.67
CA ASP A 52 -13.47 -7.44 10.19
C ASP A 52 -14.48 -8.22 9.34
N ASP A 53 -13.99 -8.71 8.22
CA ASP A 53 -14.58 -9.79 7.45
C ASP A 53 -13.86 -11.11 7.76
N ALA A 54 -14.62 -12.20 7.84
CA ALA A 54 -14.09 -13.50 8.23
C ALA A 54 -13.09 -14.10 7.22
N ALA A 55 -13.17 -13.71 5.94
CA ALA A 55 -12.30 -14.22 4.89
C ALA A 55 -11.15 -13.25 4.57
N PHE A 56 -11.40 -11.93 4.67
CA PHE A 56 -10.47 -10.91 4.19
C PHE A 56 -9.79 -10.08 5.30
N GLY A 57 -10.11 -10.33 6.57
CA GLY A 57 -9.63 -9.51 7.66
C GLY A 57 -10.27 -8.12 7.63
N PRO A 58 -9.57 -7.04 7.99
CA PRO A 58 -10.18 -5.71 8.07
C PRO A 58 -10.65 -5.22 6.69
N THR A 59 -11.81 -4.58 6.66
CA THR A 59 -12.42 -4.00 5.45
C THR A 59 -12.80 -2.55 5.66
N ILE A 60 -12.77 -1.75 4.60
CA ILE A 60 -13.21 -0.35 4.62
C ILE A 60 -14.46 -0.22 3.76
N VAL A 61 -15.55 0.24 4.37
CA VAL A 61 -16.82 0.53 3.73
C VAL A 61 -16.99 2.03 3.60
N PHE A 62 -17.36 2.49 2.41
CA PHE A 62 -17.69 3.87 2.10
C PHE A 62 -19.09 3.95 1.48
N GLY A 63 -19.89 4.94 1.86
CA GLY A 63 -21.24 5.06 1.31
C GLY A 63 -22.02 6.27 1.80
N TYR A 64 -23.33 6.22 1.56
CA TYR A 64 -24.30 7.23 2.00
C TYR A 64 -24.34 7.31 3.54
N GLY A 65 -24.18 8.52 4.08
CA GLY A 65 -24.17 8.78 5.52
C GLY A 65 -25.44 9.41 6.05
N GLY A 66 -25.42 9.72 7.34
CA GLY A 66 -26.51 10.37 8.05
C GLY A 66 -27.48 9.41 8.73
N ALA A 67 -28.56 9.98 9.27
CA ALA A 67 -29.54 9.25 10.08
C ALA A 67 -30.31 8.15 9.33
N ARG A 68 -30.23 8.12 8.00
CA ARG A 68 -30.93 7.14 7.14
C ARG A 68 -29.98 6.13 6.49
N ALA A 69 -28.70 6.14 6.84
CA ALA A 69 -27.69 5.25 6.27
C ALA A 69 -28.06 3.76 6.37
N ASP A 70 -28.59 3.31 7.51
CA ASP A 70 -28.94 1.88 7.70
C ASP A 70 -30.11 1.42 6.81
N ILE A 71 -30.92 2.36 6.33
CA ILE A 71 -32.04 2.11 5.41
C ILE A 71 -31.56 2.23 3.95
N ILE A 72 -30.76 3.24 3.66
CA ILE A 72 -30.21 3.52 2.34
C ILE A 72 -28.94 2.69 2.18
N ARG A 73 -29.11 1.44 1.72
CA ARG A 73 -28.03 0.46 1.45
C ARG A 73 -27.20 0.83 0.21
N ASP A 74 -26.63 2.03 0.22
CA ASP A 74 -25.78 2.56 -0.85
C ASP A 74 -24.35 2.69 -0.37
N PHE A 75 -23.59 1.61 -0.50
CA PHE A 75 -22.21 1.52 -0.05
C PHE A 75 -21.37 0.64 -0.97
N ALA A 76 -20.06 0.78 -0.84
CA ALA A 76 -19.05 -0.04 -1.46
C ALA A 76 -17.98 -0.39 -0.43
N MET A 77 -17.27 -1.49 -0.65
CA MET A 77 -16.27 -2.03 0.27
C MET A 77 -14.96 -2.27 -0.45
N ASP A 78 -13.84 -2.05 0.24
CA ASP A 78 -12.49 -2.32 -0.25
C ASP A 78 -11.58 -2.80 0.89
N LEU A 79 -10.39 -3.28 0.54
CA LEU A 79 -9.43 -3.83 1.50
C LEU A 79 -8.30 -2.83 1.77
N PRO A 80 -7.86 -2.63 3.02
CA PRO A 80 -6.62 -1.93 3.30
C PRO A 80 -5.40 -2.77 2.85
N PRO A 81 -4.27 -2.12 2.49
CA PRO A 81 -4.07 -0.67 2.38
C PRO A 81 -4.71 -0.06 1.12
N LEU A 82 -5.28 1.14 1.25
CA LEU A 82 -5.74 1.96 0.12
C LEU A 82 -4.67 2.96 -0.30
N ASN A 83 -4.40 3.03 -1.61
CA ASN A 83 -3.76 4.20 -2.23
C ASN A 83 -4.82 5.17 -2.77
N LEU A 84 -4.40 6.33 -3.27
CA LEU A 84 -5.32 7.33 -3.83
C LEU A 84 -6.14 6.82 -5.03
N THR A 85 -5.59 5.90 -5.82
CA THR A 85 -6.29 5.32 -6.97
C THR A 85 -7.46 4.43 -6.51
N LEU A 86 -7.19 3.53 -5.56
CA LEU A 86 -8.20 2.66 -4.94
C LEU A 86 -9.23 3.47 -4.18
N ALA A 87 -8.82 4.46 -3.40
CA ALA A 87 -9.73 5.34 -2.66
C ALA A 87 -10.67 6.10 -3.59
N ARG A 88 -10.16 6.71 -4.68
CA ARG A 88 -11.02 7.37 -5.68
C ARG A 88 -11.96 6.39 -6.37
N ALA A 89 -11.51 5.16 -6.64
CA ALA A 89 -12.36 4.12 -7.21
C ALA A 89 -13.48 3.72 -6.23
N LEU A 90 -13.16 3.53 -4.95
CA LEU A 90 -14.12 3.26 -3.88
C LEU A 90 -15.19 4.36 -3.78
N VAL A 91 -14.79 5.63 -3.80
CA VAL A 91 -15.72 6.78 -3.74
C VAL A 91 -16.74 6.77 -4.88
N ARG A 92 -16.34 6.34 -6.07
CA ARG A 92 -17.19 6.35 -7.27
C ARG A 92 -18.21 5.21 -7.34
N ARG A 93 -18.04 4.15 -6.54
CA ARG A 93 -18.85 2.92 -6.65
C ARG A 93 -20.30 3.10 -6.15
N PRO A 94 -20.56 3.72 -4.99
CA PRO A 94 -21.93 3.96 -4.54
C PRO A 94 -22.62 5.08 -5.35
N ARG A 95 -23.95 5.10 -5.35
CA ARG A 95 -24.76 6.12 -6.03
C ARG A 95 -24.54 7.52 -5.44
N VAL A 96 -24.28 7.63 -4.13
CA VAL A 96 -23.92 8.90 -3.47
C VAL A 96 -22.65 9.50 -4.09
N GLY A 97 -21.77 8.68 -4.66
CA GLY A 97 -20.59 9.14 -5.39
C GLY A 97 -20.93 10.03 -6.59
N ALA A 98 -22.08 9.81 -7.24
CA ALA A 98 -22.54 10.68 -8.33
C ALA A 98 -23.01 12.06 -7.83
N LEU A 99 -23.45 12.17 -6.57
CA LEU A 99 -23.87 13.43 -5.97
C LEU A 99 -22.68 14.33 -5.60
N LEU A 100 -21.48 13.75 -5.47
CA LEU A 100 -20.24 14.48 -5.18
C LEU A 100 -19.81 15.40 -6.33
N GLY A 101 -20.28 15.15 -7.56
CA GLY A 101 -20.03 16.02 -8.73
C GLY A 101 -20.82 17.35 -8.71
N GLY A 102 -21.63 17.58 -7.67
CA GLY A 102 -22.54 18.72 -7.57
C GLY A 102 -23.94 18.35 -8.05
N PHE A 103 -24.96 18.81 -7.32
CA PHE A 103 -26.36 18.51 -7.63
C PHE A 103 -27.27 19.68 -7.23
N ARG A 104 -28.02 20.22 -8.20
CA ARG A 104 -28.85 21.43 -8.00
C ARG A 104 -28.03 22.57 -7.39
N ASP A 105 -28.40 23.05 -6.20
CA ASP A 105 -27.75 24.16 -5.50
C ASP A 105 -26.56 23.71 -4.63
N MET A 106 -26.15 22.44 -4.71
CA MET A 106 -24.98 21.91 -4.02
C MET A 106 -23.75 21.95 -4.95
N PRO A 107 -22.69 22.68 -4.59
CA PRO A 107 -21.40 22.60 -5.27
C PRO A 107 -20.82 21.18 -5.28
N ALA A 108 -19.88 20.93 -6.19
CA ALA A 108 -19.12 19.69 -6.18
C ALA A 108 -18.27 19.59 -4.90
N ALA A 109 -18.25 18.39 -4.31
CA ALA A 109 -17.42 18.12 -3.15
C ALA A 109 -15.94 17.93 -3.55
N ASN A 110 -15.05 18.18 -2.61
CA ASN A 110 -13.62 17.93 -2.77
C ASN A 110 -13.33 16.42 -2.68
N VAL A 111 -13.45 15.75 -3.83
CA VAL A 111 -13.25 14.29 -3.95
C VAL A 111 -11.81 13.88 -3.60
N ASP A 112 -10.82 14.75 -3.82
CA ASP A 112 -9.43 14.46 -3.48
C ASP A 112 -9.22 14.45 -1.96
N ALA A 113 -9.79 15.41 -1.23
CA ALA A 113 -9.78 15.41 0.24
C ALA A 113 -10.49 14.17 0.82
N LEU A 114 -11.55 13.69 0.16
CA LEU A 114 -12.23 12.46 0.54
C LEU A 114 -11.38 11.21 0.29
N ALA A 115 -10.71 11.13 -0.87
CA ALA A 115 -9.80 10.05 -1.17
C ALA A 115 -8.61 10.02 -0.19
N GLU A 116 -8.04 11.18 0.14
CA GLU A 116 -6.99 11.29 1.17
C GLU A 116 -7.49 10.84 2.56
N THR A 117 -8.72 11.18 2.91
CA THR A 117 -9.33 10.73 4.17
C THR A 117 -9.43 9.21 4.23
N LEU A 118 -9.88 8.56 3.16
CA LEU A 118 -9.94 7.09 3.07
C LEU A 118 -8.55 6.44 3.13
N VAL A 119 -7.53 7.03 2.49
CA VAL A 119 -6.14 6.57 2.59
C VAL A 119 -5.64 6.68 4.03
N ARG A 120 -5.92 7.79 4.73
CA ARG A 120 -5.53 7.97 6.14
C ARG A 120 -6.27 7.01 7.08
N VAL A 121 -7.56 6.77 6.86
CA VAL A 121 -8.30 5.73 7.59
C VAL A 121 -7.67 4.37 7.33
N SER A 122 -7.32 4.06 6.08
CA SER A 122 -6.65 2.81 5.76
C SER A 122 -5.30 2.66 6.45
N GLN A 123 -4.50 3.73 6.50
CA GLN A 123 -3.21 3.73 7.20
C GLN A 123 -3.41 3.55 8.71
N LEU A 124 -4.43 4.18 9.30
CA LEU A 124 -4.76 4.02 10.72
C LEU A 124 -5.02 2.54 11.07
N ILE A 125 -5.70 1.79 10.21
CA ILE A 125 -5.98 0.36 10.45
C ILE A 125 -4.72 -0.50 10.28
N VAL A 126 -3.84 -0.15 9.35
CA VAL A 126 -2.55 -0.82 9.16
C VAL A 126 -1.63 -0.58 10.37
N ASP A 127 -1.55 0.65 10.86
CA ASP A 127 -0.66 1.04 11.96
C ASP A 127 -1.15 0.55 13.33
N PHE A 128 -2.47 0.43 13.50
CA PHE A 128 -3.11 0.08 14.77
C PHE A 128 -4.04 -1.14 14.59
N PRO A 129 -3.49 -2.37 14.49
CA PRO A 129 -4.28 -3.59 14.32
C PRO A 129 -5.22 -3.87 15.51
N ASP A 130 -5.00 -3.22 16.66
CA ASP A 130 -5.88 -3.24 17.83
C ASP A 130 -7.24 -2.58 17.59
N ILE A 131 -7.41 -1.82 16.50
CA ILE A 131 -8.71 -1.27 16.11
C ILE A 131 -9.56 -2.40 15.53
N ALA A 132 -10.64 -2.74 16.24
CA ALA A 132 -11.60 -3.75 15.79
C ALA A 132 -12.67 -3.16 14.86
N GLU A 133 -13.17 -1.98 15.24
CA GLU A 133 -14.18 -1.25 14.47
C GLU A 133 -13.89 0.25 14.54
N LEU A 134 -14.10 0.93 13.41
CA LEU A 134 -14.17 2.39 13.33
C LEU A 134 -15.46 2.72 12.60
N HIS A 135 -16.22 3.66 13.14
CA HIS A 135 -17.41 4.16 12.46
C HIS A 135 -17.38 5.67 12.46
N ILE A 136 -17.39 6.26 11.26
CA ILE A 136 -17.49 7.70 11.04
C ILE A 136 -18.83 7.94 10.36
N ASN A 137 -19.78 8.53 11.08
CA ASN A 137 -21.10 8.85 10.55
C ASN A 137 -21.79 9.95 11.39
N PRO A 138 -22.02 11.16 10.84
CA PRO A 138 -21.77 11.56 9.46
C PRO A 138 -20.32 11.99 9.23
N LEU A 139 -19.81 11.67 8.05
CA LEU A 139 -18.68 12.35 7.41
C LEU A 139 -19.27 13.38 6.45
N PHE A 140 -19.00 14.66 6.68
CA PHE A 140 -19.46 15.75 5.82
C PHE A 140 -18.42 16.02 4.72
N ALA A 141 -18.86 16.12 3.47
CA ALA A 141 -18.02 16.53 2.35
C ALA A 141 -18.64 17.71 1.59
N ASP A 142 -17.86 18.76 1.39
CA ASP A 142 -18.22 19.94 0.60
C ASP A 142 -17.04 20.37 -0.29
N GLN A 143 -17.17 21.51 -0.96
CA GLN A 143 -16.14 22.04 -1.88
C GLN A 143 -14.82 22.40 -1.16
N ASP A 144 -14.88 22.71 0.14
CA ASP A 144 -13.74 23.17 0.93
C ASP A 144 -12.98 21.98 1.53
N GLY A 145 -13.66 20.85 1.74
CA GLY A 145 -13.00 19.61 2.18
C GLY A 145 -13.94 18.60 2.82
N VAL A 146 -13.40 17.95 3.85
CA VAL A 146 -14.07 16.87 4.59
C VAL A 146 -14.01 17.16 6.08
N ALA A 147 -15.14 16.96 6.78
CA ALA A 147 -15.24 17.13 8.23
C ALA A 147 -15.93 15.91 8.86
N VAL A 148 -15.35 15.40 9.94
CA VAL A 148 -15.95 14.34 10.76
C VAL A 148 -16.97 14.96 11.70
N GLY A 149 -18.24 14.60 11.54
CA GLY A 149 -19.32 15.01 12.43
C GLY A 149 -19.38 14.18 13.71
N ASP A 150 -19.33 12.86 13.55
CA ASP A 150 -19.28 11.93 14.66
C ASP A 150 -18.44 10.70 14.30
N ALA A 151 -17.74 10.16 15.29
CA ALA A 151 -16.94 8.96 15.13
C ALA A 151 -16.77 8.20 16.45
N TRP A 152 -16.76 6.88 16.36
CA TRP A 152 -16.37 6.02 17.47
C TRP A 152 -15.44 4.90 16.99
N ILE A 153 -14.60 4.45 17.90
CA ILE A 153 -13.64 3.36 17.70
C ILE A 153 -13.88 2.33 18.78
N ARG A 154 -13.94 1.05 18.40
CA ARG A 154 -13.87 -0.07 19.32
C ARG A 154 -12.52 -0.74 19.18
N LEU A 155 -11.82 -0.88 20.30
CA LEU A 155 -10.58 -1.63 20.35
C LEU A 155 -10.86 -3.11 20.58
N ARG A 156 -9.93 -3.95 20.14
CA ARG A 156 -9.86 -5.37 20.47
C ARG A 156 -9.54 -5.54 21.95
N GLU A 157 -9.94 -6.67 22.52
CA GLU A 157 -9.48 -7.01 23.85
C GLU A 157 -7.99 -7.36 23.81
N HIS A 158 -7.29 -7.12 24.90
CA HIS A 158 -5.87 -7.42 24.99
C HIS A 158 -5.60 -8.91 24.71
N GLY A 159 -4.71 -9.18 23.75
CA GLY A 159 -4.36 -10.54 23.33
C GLY A 159 -5.28 -11.16 22.27
N GLN A 160 -6.36 -10.47 21.85
CA GLN A 160 -7.07 -10.84 20.63
C GLN A 160 -6.23 -10.42 19.42
N ALA A 161 -5.87 -11.40 18.58
CA ALA A 161 -5.23 -11.09 17.32
C ALA A 161 -6.16 -10.25 16.43
N GLY A 162 -5.62 -9.23 15.79
CA GLY A 162 -6.30 -8.59 14.66
C GLY A 162 -6.42 -9.57 13.49
N GLY A 163 -7.40 -9.35 12.62
CA GLY A 163 -7.42 -10.08 11.35
C GLY A 163 -6.19 -9.71 10.55
N ASP A 164 -5.48 -10.71 10.02
CA ASP A 164 -4.36 -10.48 9.10
C ASP A 164 -4.86 -9.66 7.90
N LEU A 165 -4.03 -8.72 7.45
CA LEU A 165 -4.34 -7.95 6.24
C LEU A 165 -4.33 -8.90 5.04
N ALA A 166 -5.44 -8.93 4.28
CA ALA A 166 -5.49 -9.67 3.03
C ALA A 166 -4.50 -9.14 1.97
N ILE A 167 -4.04 -7.89 2.12
CA ILE A 167 -3.04 -7.26 1.26
C ILE A 167 -1.90 -6.74 2.14
N SER A 168 -0.70 -7.23 1.88
CA SER A 168 0.52 -6.80 2.56
C SER A 168 0.75 -5.28 2.41
N PRO A 169 1.00 -4.54 3.50
CA PRO A 169 1.32 -3.12 3.41
C PRO A 169 2.64 -2.89 2.67
N TYR A 170 2.79 -1.69 2.10
CA TYR A 170 4.05 -1.31 1.47
C TYR A 170 5.16 -1.21 2.53
N PRO A 171 6.28 -1.92 2.40
CA PRO A 171 7.32 -1.94 3.42
C PRO A 171 8.25 -0.72 3.29
N ASP A 172 7.82 0.43 3.82
CA ASP A 172 8.55 1.70 3.80
C ASP A 172 9.92 1.62 4.50
N GLU A 173 10.07 0.75 5.48
CA GLU A 173 11.35 0.48 6.17
C GLU A 173 12.42 -0.09 5.24
N LEU A 174 12.03 -0.61 4.07
CA LEU A 174 12.92 -1.08 3.02
C LEU A 174 13.26 0.02 1.99
N VAL A 175 13.04 1.30 2.30
CA VAL A 175 13.56 2.39 1.47
C VAL A 175 15.01 2.70 1.88
N SER A 176 15.90 2.89 0.92
CA SER A 176 17.32 3.19 1.16
C SER A 176 17.89 4.07 0.05
N HIS A 177 19.04 4.70 0.30
CA HIS A 177 19.75 5.49 -0.69
C HIS A 177 21.07 4.81 -1.07
N TRP A 178 21.41 4.85 -2.36
CA TRP A 178 22.65 4.30 -2.91
C TRP A 178 23.31 5.31 -3.83
N PHE A 179 24.65 5.37 -3.84
CA PHE A 179 25.40 6.38 -4.59
C PHE A 179 26.40 5.76 -5.56
N ALA A 180 26.37 6.24 -6.81
CA ALA A 180 27.43 6.05 -7.80
C ALA A 180 28.30 7.30 -7.88
N GLY A 181 29.30 7.42 -6.99
CA GLY A 181 30.08 8.65 -6.86
C GLY A 181 29.22 9.80 -6.34
N ARG A 182 28.87 10.77 -7.20
CA ARG A 182 27.99 11.91 -6.85
C ARG A 182 26.52 11.70 -7.22
N GLU A 183 26.23 10.66 -7.99
CA GLU A 183 24.87 10.36 -8.44
C GLU A 183 24.13 9.55 -7.37
N GLY A 184 23.02 10.10 -6.86
CA GLY A 184 22.16 9.48 -5.85
C GLY A 184 20.98 8.73 -6.46
N LEU A 185 20.70 7.55 -5.93
CA LEU A 185 19.56 6.73 -6.28
C LEU A 185 18.79 6.35 -5.02
N THR A 186 17.47 6.46 -5.09
CA THR A 186 16.57 5.84 -4.12
C THR A 186 16.30 4.41 -4.53
N VAL A 187 16.62 3.46 -3.65
CA VAL A 187 16.32 2.04 -3.82
C VAL A 187 15.21 1.65 -2.87
N ARG A 188 14.10 1.15 -3.41
CA ARG A 188 12.87 0.88 -2.65
C ARG A 188 12.06 -0.27 -3.25
N PRO A 189 11.14 -0.90 -2.50
CA PRO A 189 10.18 -1.83 -3.09
C PRO A 189 9.41 -1.19 -4.26
N ILE A 190 9.07 -2.00 -5.25
CA ILE A 190 8.25 -1.57 -6.38
C ILE A 190 6.83 -1.27 -5.90
N ARG A 191 6.18 -0.28 -6.52
CA ARG A 191 4.78 0.06 -6.27
C ARG A 191 3.94 -0.16 -7.53
N PRO A 192 2.62 -0.39 -7.41
CA PRO A 192 1.73 -0.45 -8.57
C PRO A 192 1.87 0.75 -9.52
N GLU A 193 2.10 1.95 -8.97
CA GLU A 193 2.26 3.21 -9.70
C GLU A 193 3.53 3.27 -10.56
N ASP A 194 4.50 2.38 -10.33
CA ASP A 194 5.76 2.33 -11.10
C ASP A 194 5.60 1.73 -12.50
N ALA A 195 4.41 1.26 -12.87
CA ALA A 195 4.14 0.57 -14.13
C ALA A 195 4.72 1.31 -15.36
N GLU A 196 4.52 2.63 -15.46
CA GLU A 196 5.03 3.39 -16.59
C GLU A 196 6.56 3.55 -16.55
N GLN A 197 7.14 3.80 -15.37
CA GLN A 197 8.59 3.90 -15.21
C GLN A 197 9.29 2.57 -15.52
N HIS A 198 8.71 1.46 -15.06
CA HIS A 198 9.18 0.10 -15.33
C HIS A 198 9.14 -0.20 -16.83
N ARG A 199 8.03 0.15 -17.52
CA ARG A 199 7.91 0.00 -18.97
C ARG A 199 8.89 0.89 -19.73
N ALA A 200 9.11 2.12 -19.27
CA ALA A 200 10.08 3.04 -19.86
C ALA A 200 11.52 2.52 -19.69
N MET A 201 11.86 1.97 -18.52
CA MET A 201 13.15 1.31 -18.28
C MET A 201 13.35 0.13 -19.23
N PHE A 202 12.34 -0.73 -19.36
CA PHE A 202 12.40 -1.91 -20.23
C PHE A 202 12.71 -1.53 -21.69
N ARG A 203 12.12 -0.46 -22.22
CA ARG A 203 12.36 0.00 -23.60
C ARG A 203 13.79 0.46 -23.88
N ARG A 204 14.55 0.83 -22.85
CA ARG A 204 15.94 1.28 -22.97
C ARG A 204 16.95 0.13 -22.86
N LEU A 205 16.50 -1.09 -22.59
CA LEU A 205 17.37 -2.26 -22.51
C LEU A 205 17.92 -2.64 -23.88
N SER A 206 19.15 -3.14 -23.89
CA SER A 206 19.73 -3.71 -25.11
C SER A 206 19.01 -5.01 -25.50
N PRO A 207 19.01 -5.40 -26.78
CA PRO A 207 18.47 -6.69 -27.21
C PRO A 207 19.09 -7.88 -26.47
N ASP A 208 20.38 -7.79 -26.12
CA ASP A 208 21.08 -8.81 -25.33
C ASP A 208 20.55 -8.86 -23.90
N ASP A 209 20.34 -7.71 -23.24
CA ASP A 209 19.76 -7.66 -21.89
C ASP A 209 18.36 -8.25 -21.84
N VAL A 210 17.55 -7.98 -22.88
CA VAL A 210 16.21 -8.58 -23.01
C VAL A 210 16.32 -10.09 -23.20
N ARG A 211 17.17 -10.56 -24.13
CA ARG A 211 17.38 -11.98 -24.38
C ARG A 211 17.86 -12.70 -23.13
N PHE A 212 18.83 -12.13 -22.42
CA PHE A 212 19.37 -12.71 -21.19
C PHE A 212 18.36 -12.76 -20.06
N ARG A 213 17.44 -11.80 -19.96
CA ARG A 213 16.45 -11.74 -18.89
C ARG A 213 15.20 -12.59 -19.16
N PHE A 214 14.78 -12.70 -20.42
CA PHE A 214 13.51 -13.33 -20.79
C PHE A 214 13.68 -14.62 -21.59
N PHE A 215 14.93 -15.03 -21.88
CA PHE A 215 15.25 -16.17 -22.74
C PHE A 215 14.67 -16.04 -24.16
N THR A 216 14.20 -14.84 -24.52
CA THR A 216 13.54 -14.53 -25.79
C THR A 216 13.70 -13.05 -26.12
N THR A 217 13.39 -12.67 -27.36
CA THR A 217 13.43 -11.28 -27.83
C THR A 217 12.02 -10.67 -27.79
N ILE A 218 11.65 -10.11 -26.64
CA ILE A 218 10.40 -9.33 -26.50
C ILE A 218 10.66 -7.83 -26.74
N ARG A 219 9.88 -7.22 -27.64
CA ARG A 219 10.03 -5.79 -28.00
C ARG A 219 9.41 -4.83 -26.97
N SER A 220 8.43 -5.29 -26.21
CA SER A 220 7.70 -4.48 -25.23
C SER A 220 6.93 -5.35 -24.25
N LEU A 221 6.74 -4.88 -23.03
CA LEU A 221 5.81 -5.48 -22.07
C LEU A 221 4.37 -5.05 -22.38
N SER A 222 3.46 -6.02 -22.41
CA SER A 222 2.02 -5.73 -22.47
C SER A 222 1.55 -5.06 -21.16
N PRO A 223 0.39 -4.38 -21.14
CA PRO A 223 -0.17 -3.83 -19.91
C PRO A 223 -0.37 -4.89 -18.82
N GLN A 224 -0.79 -6.10 -19.20
CA GLN A 224 -0.99 -7.21 -18.28
C GLN A 224 0.34 -7.73 -17.70
N GLN A 225 1.38 -7.86 -18.53
CA GLN A 225 2.72 -8.23 -18.07
C GLN A 225 3.28 -7.17 -17.13
N THR A 226 3.11 -5.89 -17.47
CA THR A 226 3.56 -4.77 -16.63
C THR A 226 2.86 -4.80 -15.27
N ALA A 227 1.54 -5.00 -15.24
CA ALA A 227 0.79 -5.10 -13.99
C ALA A 227 1.29 -6.26 -13.10
N ARG A 228 1.52 -7.45 -13.68
CA ARG A 228 2.13 -8.59 -12.96
C ARG A 228 3.54 -8.30 -12.45
N MET A 229 4.23 -7.33 -13.06
CA MET A 229 5.57 -6.95 -12.66
C MET A 229 5.62 -5.85 -11.59
N THR A 230 4.53 -5.09 -11.40
CA THR A 230 4.52 -3.96 -10.46
C THR A 230 3.53 -4.13 -9.30
N GLN A 231 2.54 -5.01 -9.43
CA GLN A 231 1.59 -5.37 -8.39
C GLN A 231 2.03 -6.70 -7.76
N VAL A 232 2.91 -6.61 -6.77
CA VAL A 232 3.46 -7.77 -6.06
C VAL A 232 2.85 -7.87 -4.66
N ASP A 233 2.72 -9.10 -4.16
CA ASP A 233 2.41 -9.36 -2.77
C ASP A 233 3.71 -9.39 -1.96
N TYR A 234 3.97 -8.36 -1.15
CA TYR A 234 5.24 -8.18 -0.42
C TYR A 234 5.54 -9.25 0.64
N ASP A 235 4.61 -10.18 0.91
CA ASP A 235 4.85 -11.34 1.76
C ASP A 235 5.38 -12.56 0.97
N ARG A 236 5.08 -12.63 -0.33
CA ARG A 236 5.43 -13.77 -1.20
C ARG A 236 6.40 -13.43 -2.32
N GLU A 237 6.45 -12.18 -2.73
CA GLU A 237 7.28 -11.68 -3.80
C GLU A 237 7.84 -10.31 -3.42
N MET A 238 9.12 -10.10 -3.71
CA MET A 238 9.75 -8.80 -3.54
C MET A 238 10.36 -8.35 -4.86
N ALA A 239 10.18 -7.08 -5.19
CA ALA A 239 10.98 -6.44 -6.22
C ALA A 239 11.50 -5.10 -5.72
N PHE A 240 12.81 -4.89 -5.80
CA PHE A 240 13.45 -3.61 -5.52
C PHE A 240 13.71 -2.86 -6.82
N VAL A 241 13.33 -1.59 -6.85
CA VAL A 241 13.64 -0.67 -7.94
C VAL A 241 14.69 0.33 -7.49
N ALA A 242 15.59 0.69 -8.39
CA ALA A 242 16.55 1.78 -8.21
C ALA A 242 16.14 2.94 -9.12
N VAL A 243 15.87 4.09 -8.51
CA VAL A 243 15.35 5.30 -9.19
C VAL A 243 16.32 6.45 -8.94
N ARG A 244 16.76 7.14 -9.99
CA ARG A 244 17.63 8.32 -9.84
C ARG A 244 16.90 9.44 -9.12
N ASP A 245 17.52 10.02 -8.11
CA ASP A 245 16.92 11.11 -7.33
C ASP A 245 16.72 12.37 -8.19
N ALA A 246 17.65 12.63 -9.12
CA ALA A 246 17.63 13.82 -9.96
C ALA A 246 16.54 13.82 -11.05
N THR A 247 16.14 12.65 -11.55
CA THR A 247 15.27 12.53 -12.74
C THR A 247 14.01 11.70 -12.50
N GLY A 248 13.92 10.96 -11.41
CA GLY A 248 12.86 9.96 -11.21
C GLY A 248 12.95 8.78 -12.18
N GLU A 249 14.09 8.59 -12.84
CA GLU A 249 14.27 7.51 -13.82
C GLU A 249 14.61 6.19 -13.14
N MET A 250 13.82 5.14 -13.41
CA MET A 250 14.16 3.78 -13.01
C MET A 250 15.32 3.22 -13.85
N VAL A 251 16.36 2.74 -13.17
CA VAL A 251 17.62 2.27 -13.78
C VAL A 251 18.05 0.87 -13.35
N GLY A 252 17.34 0.27 -12.40
CA GLY A 252 17.60 -1.09 -11.94
C GLY A 252 16.37 -1.71 -11.32
N VAL A 253 16.19 -3.01 -11.53
CA VAL A 253 15.17 -3.83 -10.86
C VAL A 253 15.79 -5.16 -10.47
N SER A 254 15.59 -5.59 -9.22
CA SER A 254 15.77 -6.98 -8.81
C SER A 254 14.46 -7.54 -8.27
N ARG A 255 14.24 -8.84 -8.40
CA ARG A 255 13.01 -9.53 -8.02
C ARG A 255 13.32 -10.89 -7.41
N LEU A 256 12.57 -11.28 -6.38
CA LEU A 256 12.50 -12.63 -5.84
C LEU A 256 11.03 -13.05 -5.77
N ALA A 257 10.65 -14.11 -6.48
CA ALA A 257 9.34 -14.73 -6.36
C ALA A 257 9.45 -16.02 -5.55
N CYS A 258 8.79 -16.11 -4.40
CA CYS A 258 8.86 -17.30 -3.56
C CYS A 258 7.90 -18.40 -4.07
N GLU A 259 8.35 -19.64 -3.94
CA GLU A 259 7.52 -20.82 -4.12
C GLU A 259 6.37 -20.84 -3.10
N PRO A 260 5.28 -21.59 -3.35
CA PRO A 260 4.14 -21.68 -2.43
C PRO A 260 4.49 -22.13 -1.01
N ASP A 261 5.58 -22.88 -0.83
CA ASP A 261 6.04 -23.33 0.49
C ASP A 261 6.88 -22.30 1.25
N GLY A 262 7.23 -21.18 0.60
CA GLY A 262 8.06 -20.09 1.14
C GLY A 262 9.53 -20.46 1.37
N LYS A 263 9.97 -21.68 1.04
CA LYS A 263 11.33 -22.15 1.35
C LYS A 263 12.33 -21.80 0.27
N SER A 264 11.89 -21.71 -0.97
CA SER A 264 12.73 -21.26 -2.07
C SER A 264 12.12 -20.10 -2.83
N GLY A 265 12.97 -19.34 -3.52
CA GLY A 265 12.50 -18.30 -4.43
C GLY A 265 13.40 -18.13 -5.65
N GLU A 266 12.78 -17.75 -6.76
CA GLU A 266 13.47 -17.47 -8.01
C GLU A 266 13.84 -15.99 -8.12
N PHE A 267 15.12 -15.69 -8.31
CA PHE A 267 15.59 -14.33 -8.47
C PHE A 267 15.75 -13.92 -9.93
N ALA A 268 15.57 -12.63 -10.17
CA ALA A 268 16.00 -11.98 -11.41
C ALA A 268 16.52 -10.57 -11.12
N VAL A 269 17.51 -10.12 -11.88
CA VAL A 269 18.05 -8.76 -11.76
C VAL A 269 18.39 -8.18 -13.13
N ILE A 270 18.11 -6.90 -13.30
CA ILE A 270 18.45 -6.15 -14.50
C ILE A 270 18.81 -4.71 -14.15
N VAL A 271 19.85 -4.18 -14.78
CA VAL A 271 20.31 -2.79 -14.60
C VAL A 271 20.60 -2.16 -15.96
N GLN A 272 20.36 -0.86 -16.08
CA GLN A 272 20.67 -0.09 -17.28
C GLN A 272 22.16 -0.13 -17.61
N ALA A 273 22.48 -0.01 -18.90
CA ALA A 273 23.85 -0.17 -19.39
C ALA A 273 24.85 0.78 -18.73
N ASP A 274 24.45 2.01 -18.45
CA ASP A 274 25.28 3.03 -17.81
C ASP A 274 25.46 2.81 -16.30
N MET A 275 24.68 1.90 -15.69
CA MET A 275 24.81 1.45 -14.30
C MET A 275 25.62 0.16 -14.15
N LYS A 276 25.93 -0.53 -15.25
CA LYS A 276 26.75 -1.76 -15.22
C LYS A 276 28.17 -1.43 -14.73
N GLY A 277 28.75 -2.34 -13.95
CA GLY A 277 30.09 -2.18 -13.38
C GLY A 277 30.20 -1.20 -12.20
N LYS A 278 29.12 -0.50 -11.83
CA LYS A 278 29.11 0.44 -10.69
C LYS A 278 28.72 -0.20 -9.35
N GLY A 279 28.35 -1.48 -9.34
CA GLY A 279 27.93 -2.21 -8.13
C GLY A 279 26.44 -2.16 -7.81
N LEU A 280 25.61 -1.49 -8.63
CA LEU A 280 24.16 -1.38 -8.38
C LEU A 280 23.46 -2.75 -8.33
N ALA A 281 23.78 -3.67 -9.25
CA ALA A 281 23.19 -5.01 -9.25
C ALA A 281 23.56 -5.80 -7.99
N THR A 282 24.81 -5.67 -7.51
CA THR A 282 25.27 -6.28 -6.26
C THR A 282 24.47 -5.75 -5.08
N TYR A 283 24.28 -4.43 -5.00
CA TYR A 283 23.49 -3.80 -3.95
C TYR A 283 22.03 -4.28 -3.98
N LEU A 284 21.38 -4.24 -5.14
CA LEU A 284 20.00 -4.73 -5.33
C LEU A 284 19.84 -6.20 -4.91
N MET A 285 20.77 -7.07 -5.31
CA MET A 285 20.75 -8.48 -4.91
C MET A 285 20.99 -8.66 -3.42
N ALA A 286 21.92 -7.93 -2.80
CA ALA A 286 22.14 -8.02 -1.36
C ALA A 286 20.86 -7.70 -0.57
N ARG A 287 20.18 -6.61 -0.93
CA ARG A 287 18.90 -6.22 -0.32
C ARG A 287 17.81 -7.28 -0.45
N LEU A 288 17.76 -7.92 -1.62
CA LEU A 288 16.80 -8.98 -1.93
C LEU A 288 17.10 -10.26 -1.13
N LEU A 289 18.37 -10.63 -0.96
CA LEU A 289 18.77 -11.76 -0.12
C LEU A 289 18.52 -11.47 1.36
N ASP A 290 18.69 -10.22 1.82
CA ASP A 290 18.38 -9.82 3.19
C ASP A 290 16.87 -9.92 3.48
N TRP A 291 16.03 -9.46 2.55
CA TRP A 291 14.58 -9.66 2.62
C TRP A 291 14.20 -11.15 2.60
N ALA A 292 14.84 -11.95 1.74
CA ALA A 292 14.60 -13.39 1.69
C ALA A 292 14.90 -14.06 3.05
N ARG A 293 16.01 -13.68 3.69
CA ARG A 293 16.37 -14.16 5.04
C ARG A 293 15.35 -13.76 6.09
N SER A 294 14.84 -12.52 6.06
CA SER A 294 13.84 -12.07 7.04
C SER A 294 12.49 -12.79 6.88
N ARG A 295 12.19 -13.30 5.68
CA ARG A 295 11.01 -14.14 5.41
C ARG A 295 11.25 -15.64 5.63
N GLY A 296 12.45 -16.04 6.03
CA GLY A 296 12.78 -17.45 6.28
C GLY A 296 12.98 -18.28 5.02
N VAL A 297 13.22 -17.65 3.85
CA VAL A 297 13.60 -18.36 2.63
C VAL A 297 14.94 -19.06 2.86
N GLU A 298 15.00 -20.35 2.55
CA GLU A 298 16.16 -21.21 2.77
C GLU A 298 17.05 -21.30 1.54
N THR A 299 16.49 -21.20 0.33
CA THR A 299 17.23 -21.31 -0.94
C THR A 299 16.79 -20.26 -1.94
N VAL A 300 17.74 -19.57 -2.57
CA VAL A 300 17.46 -18.69 -3.71
C VAL A 300 18.06 -19.30 -4.96
N ILE A 301 17.25 -19.43 -6.01
CA ILE A 301 17.62 -20.02 -7.30
C ILE A 301 17.41 -19.00 -8.43
N GLY A 302 18.10 -19.18 -9.55
CA GLY A 302 17.83 -18.41 -10.75
C GLY A 302 18.42 -19.09 -11.98
N GLN A 303 17.68 -19.05 -13.07
CA GLN A 303 18.15 -19.58 -14.35
C GLN A 303 18.94 -18.51 -15.09
N VAL A 304 20.08 -18.90 -15.67
CA VAL A 304 20.95 -18.02 -16.45
C VAL A 304 21.31 -18.73 -17.75
N LEU A 305 21.23 -18.03 -18.88
CA LEU A 305 21.72 -18.57 -20.14
C LEU A 305 23.23 -18.89 -20.06
N ALA A 306 23.62 -20.05 -20.58
CA ALA A 306 24.99 -20.57 -20.49
C ALA A 306 26.03 -19.65 -21.18
N ASP A 307 25.60 -18.86 -22.16
CA ASP A 307 26.41 -17.88 -22.89
C ASP A 307 26.51 -16.50 -22.21
N ASN A 308 25.78 -16.26 -21.12
CA ASN A 308 25.80 -15.01 -20.36
C ASN A 308 26.96 -14.97 -19.36
N ALA A 309 28.20 -14.99 -19.87
CA ALA A 309 29.41 -14.99 -19.06
C ALA A 309 29.46 -13.87 -17.98
N PRO A 310 29.03 -12.62 -18.26
CA PRO A 310 28.97 -11.58 -17.24
C PRO A 310 28.04 -11.92 -16.06
N MET A 311 26.84 -12.45 -16.33
CA MET A 311 25.90 -12.85 -15.28
C MET A 311 26.42 -14.04 -14.48
N LEU A 312 27.04 -15.02 -15.15
CA LEU A 312 27.64 -16.18 -14.49
C LEU A 312 28.81 -15.79 -13.57
N ALA A 313 29.61 -14.79 -13.95
CA ALA A 313 30.64 -14.23 -13.08
C ALA A 313 30.02 -13.48 -11.89
N PHE A 314 28.96 -12.71 -12.14
CA PHE A 314 28.24 -11.94 -11.13
C PHE A 314 27.60 -12.82 -10.04
N VAL A 315 26.85 -13.86 -10.41
CA VAL A 315 26.19 -14.75 -9.43
C VAL A 315 27.23 -15.52 -8.60
N ARG A 316 28.34 -15.95 -9.21
CA ARG A 316 29.46 -16.58 -8.47
C ARG A 316 30.11 -15.62 -7.48
N HIS A 317 30.29 -14.36 -7.86
CA HIS A 317 30.80 -13.33 -6.96
C HIS A 317 29.88 -13.11 -5.74
N LEU A 318 28.56 -13.26 -5.92
CA LEU A 318 27.58 -13.23 -4.83
C LEU A 318 27.54 -14.51 -3.97
N GLY A 319 28.32 -15.54 -4.33
CA GLY A 319 28.37 -16.81 -3.60
C GLY A 319 27.40 -17.88 -4.10
N PHE A 320 26.74 -17.69 -5.25
CA PHE A 320 25.91 -18.72 -5.86
C PHE A 320 26.80 -19.84 -6.43
N GLN A 321 26.38 -21.08 -6.20
CA GLN A 321 26.87 -22.25 -6.90
C GLN A 321 26.13 -22.37 -8.23
N VAL A 322 26.85 -22.70 -9.31
CA VAL A 322 26.26 -22.82 -10.65
C VAL A 322 26.29 -24.27 -11.08
N HIS A 323 25.12 -24.83 -11.37
CA HIS A 323 24.91 -26.21 -11.79
C HIS A 323 24.35 -26.25 -13.21
N ARG A 324 24.77 -27.23 -14.01
CA ARG A 324 24.10 -27.51 -15.30
C ARG A 324 22.79 -28.23 -15.03
N VAL A 325 21.75 -27.84 -15.76
CA VAL A 325 20.45 -28.51 -15.69
C VAL A 325 20.46 -29.71 -16.64
N PRO A 326 20.21 -30.94 -16.18
CA PRO A 326 20.17 -32.11 -17.05
C PRO A 326 19.09 -31.95 -18.14
N GLY A 327 19.49 -32.05 -19.41
CA GLY A 327 18.57 -31.92 -20.55
C GLY A 327 18.42 -30.51 -21.11
N GLU A 328 19.02 -29.49 -20.49
CA GLU A 328 19.02 -28.10 -20.97
C GLU A 328 20.47 -27.61 -21.12
N GLU A 329 21.01 -27.65 -22.34
CA GLU A 329 22.41 -27.26 -22.58
C GLU A 329 22.63 -25.73 -22.54
N ASP A 330 21.59 -24.97 -22.88
CA ASP A 330 21.66 -23.50 -23.00
C ASP A 330 21.36 -22.76 -21.69
N VAL A 331 20.99 -23.47 -20.62
CA VAL A 331 20.59 -22.90 -19.32
C VAL A 331 21.39 -23.53 -18.20
N VAL A 332 21.83 -22.69 -17.25
CA VAL A 332 22.42 -23.13 -16.00
C VAL A 332 21.64 -22.56 -14.82
N GLU A 333 21.57 -23.35 -13.75
CA GLU A 333 20.93 -22.95 -12.50
C GLU A 333 21.99 -22.35 -11.57
N ALA A 334 21.77 -21.12 -11.12
CA ALA A 334 22.49 -20.51 -10.02
C ALA A 334 21.70 -20.73 -8.72
N ARG A 335 22.33 -21.32 -7.71
CA ARG A 335 21.72 -21.61 -6.41
C ARG A 335 22.57 -21.10 -5.25
N ILE A 336 21.93 -20.48 -4.25
CA ILE A 336 22.53 -20.16 -2.96
C ILE A 336 21.60 -20.63 -1.84
N ASN A 337 22.17 -21.24 -0.80
CA ASN A 337 21.44 -21.53 0.43
C ASN A 337 21.64 -20.35 1.38
N LEU A 338 20.55 -19.89 1.99
CA LEU A 338 20.56 -18.80 2.94
C LEU A 338 20.65 -19.37 4.35
N ASP A 339 21.68 -18.95 5.09
CA ASP A 339 21.74 -19.22 6.52
C ASP A 339 20.60 -18.48 7.23
N ARG A 340 19.92 -19.16 8.16
CA ARG A 340 18.95 -18.49 9.03
C ARG A 340 19.65 -17.34 9.76
N PRO A 341 19.01 -16.17 9.88
CA PRO A 341 19.56 -15.12 10.75
C PRO A 341 19.77 -15.69 12.15
N LYS A 342 20.96 -15.48 12.73
CA LYS A 342 21.16 -15.75 14.16
C LYS A 342 20.13 -14.93 14.91
N ALA A 343 19.26 -15.58 15.67
CA ALA A 343 18.38 -14.89 16.61
C ALA A 343 19.25 -13.99 17.50
N ALA A 344 18.96 -12.69 17.50
CA ALA A 344 19.65 -11.68 18.30
C ALA A 344 19.25 -11.79 19.77
#